data_AF-A0A9E5NP30-F1
#
_entry.id   AF-A0A9E5NP30-F1
#
_cell.length_a   1.000
_cell.length_b   1.000
_cell.length_c   1.000
_cell.angle_alpha   90.00
_cell.angle_beta   90.00
_cell.angle_gamma   90.00
#
_symmetry.space_group_name_H-M   'P 1'
#
loop_
_entity.id
_entity.type
_entity.pdbx_description
1 polymer ?
#
loop_
_entity_poly.entity_id
_entity_poly.type
_entity_poly.pdbx_seq_one_letter_code
_entity_poly.pdbx_strand_id
1 'polypeptide(L)' 'MEPQSVDILLVEDNPDHVELILRALRDNNLLNQVHVVTNGEEA' A
#
# COMPACT_ATOMS: atom_id res chain seq x y z
N MET A 1 15.85 -18.37 3.85
CA MET A 1 15.08 -17.80 2.75
C MET A 1 15.08 -16.30 2.97
N GLU A 2 15.48 -15.51 1.97
CA GLU A 2 15.33 -14.06 2.06
C GLU A 2 13.83 -13.74 2.13
N PRO A 3 13.41 -12.75 2.94
CA PRO A 3 12.01 -12.33 2.98
C PRO A 3 11.63 -11.88 1.57
N GLN A 4 10.63 -12.55 0.99
CA GLN A 4 10.14 -12.26 -0.34
C GLN A 4 9.44 -10.90 -0.29
N SER A 5 10.06 -9.87 -0.87
CA SER A 5 9.46 -8.54 -0.99
C SER A 5 8.12 -8.65 -1.71
N VAL A 6 7.05 -8.14 -1.09
CA VAL A 6 5.71 -8.10 -1.67
C VAL A 6 5.47 -6.70 -2.22
N ASP A 7 5.07 -6.63 -3.49
CA ASP A 7 4.64 -5.40 -4.13
C ASP A 7 3.12 -5.27 -3.95
N ILE A 8 2.68 -4.17 -3.34
CA ILE A 8 1.28 -3.90 -3.00
C ILE A 8 0.80 -2.73 -3.88
N LEU A 9 -0.32 -2.93 -4.57
CA LEU A 9 -1.07 -1.86 -5.21
C LEU A 9 -2.30 -1.53 -4.37
N LEU A 10 -2.36 -0.29 -3.87
CA LEU A 10 -3.46 0.26 -3.10
C LEU A 10 -4.29 1.19 -4.00
N VAL A 11 -5.53 0.80 -4.30
CA VAL A 11 -6.49 1.64 -5.02
C VAL A 11 -7.43 2.27 -3.99
N GLU A 12 -7.30 3.56 -3.74
CA GLU A 12 -8.13 4.30 -2.78
C GLU A 12 -8.14 5.79 -3.14
N ASP A 13 -9.33 6.38 -3.26
CA ASP A 13 -9.53 7.78 -3.65
C ASP A 13 -9.61 8.73 -2.44
N ASN A 14 -9.87 8.21 -1.24
CA ASN A 14 -9.90 8.99 -0.02
C ASN A 14 -8.51 9.08 0.64
N PRO A 15 -7.92 10.28 0.78
CA PRO A 15 -6.59 10.46 1.36
C PRO A 15 -6.50 10.03 2.84
N ASP A 16 -7.58 10.17 3.62
CA ASP A 16 -7.59 9.77 5.02
C ASP A 16 -7.54 8.24 5.16
N HIS A 17 -8.18 7.51 4.24
CA HIS A 17 -8.12 6.05 4.19
C HIS A 17 -6.74 5.55 3.76
N VAL A 18 -6.13 6.17 2.74
CA VAL A 18 -4.76 5.86 2.32
C VAL A 18 -3.81 5.96 3.51
N GLU A 19 -3.91 7.04 4.31
CA GLU A 19 -3.04 7.22 5.47
C GLU A 19 -3.24 6.11 6.52
N LEU A 20 -4.49 5.73 6.81
CA LEU A 20 -4.80 4.64 7.75
C LEU A 20 -4.23 3.29 7.27
N ILE A 21 -4.38 2.98 5.98
CA ILE A 21 -3.89 1.73 5.40
C ILE A 21 -2.35 1.70 5.41
N LEU A 22 -1.69 2.79 5.01
CA LEU A 22 -0.23 2.87 5.02
C LEU A 22 0.34 2.75 6.44
N ARG A 23 -0.33 3.31 7.45
CA ARG A 23 0.04 3.10 8.86
C ARG A 23 -0.07 1.63 9.27
N ALA A 24 -1.18 0.96 8.94
CA ALA A 24 -1.35 -0.45 9.24
C ALA A 24 -0.32 -1.35 8.53
N LEU A 25 0.02 -1.06 7.27
CA LEU A 25 1.07 -1.79 6.52
C LEU A 25 2.46 -1.54 7.12
N ARG A 26 2.72 -0.33 7.64
CA ARG A 26 3.98 0.00 8.33
C ARG A 26 4.15 -0.84 9.57
N ASP A 27 3.12 -0.91 10.40
CA ASP A 27 3.14 -1.61 11.69
C ASP A 27 3.35 -3.12 11.53
N ASN A 28 3.07 -3.67 10.34
CA ASN A 28 3.28 -5.08 10.00
C ASN A 28 4.56 -5.33 9.19
N ASN A 29 5.45 -4.34 9.03
CA ASN A 29 6.66 -4.41 8.21
C ASN A 29 6.42 -4.81 6.73
N LEU A 30 5.27 -4.41 6.17
CA LEU A 30 4.85 -4.71 4.79
C LEU A 30 4.96 -3.50 3.84
N LEU A 31 5.56 -2.40 4.29
CA LEU A 31 5.66 -1.17 3.51
C LEU A 31 6.71 -1.17 2.39
N ASN A 32 7.40 -2.30 2.17
CA ASN A 32 8.62 -2.31 1.37
C ASN A 32 8.38 -1.80 -0.06
N GLN A 33 7.20 -2.04 -0.65
CA GLN A 33 6.77 -1.48 -1.93
C GLN A 33 5.23 -1.34 -1.99
N VAL A 34 4.69 -0.17 -1.60
CA VAL A 34 3.25 0.15 -1.76
C VAL A 34 3.08 1.25 -2.81
N HIS A 35 2.36 0.97 -3.88
CA HIS A 35 1.94 1.91 -4.90
C HIS A 35 0.51 2.34 -4.62
N VAL A 36 0.27 3.65 -4.48
CA VAL A 36 -1.08 4.18 -4.28
C VAL A 36 -1.57 4.78 -5.58
N VAL A 37 -2.76 4.37 -6.00
CA VAL A 37 -3.48 4.93 -7.16
C VAL A 37 -4.88 5.35 -6.70
N THR A 38 -5.40 6.41 -7.31
CA THR A 38 -6.70 6.98 -6.89
C THR A 38 -7.88 6.40 -7.64
N ASN A 39 -7.62 5.68 -8.73
CA ASN A 39 -8.63 5.00 -9.51
C ASN A 39 -8.05 3.72 -10.12
N GLY A 40 -8.95 2.82 -10.54
CA GLY A 40 -8.57 1.55 -11.14
C GLY A 40 -8.09 1.64 -12.60
N GLU A 41 -8.17 2.80 -13.25
CA GLU A 41 -7.60 3.01 -14.59
C GLU A 41 -6.10 3.31 -14.52
N GLU A 42 -5.63 3.90 -13.42
CA GLU A 42 -4.21 4.20 -13.13
C GLU A 42 -3.44 3.00 -12.52
N ALA A 43 -4.15 1.89 -12.26
CA ALA A 43 -3.66 0.67 -11.63
C ALA A 43 -2.81 -0.22 -12.55
#